data_AF-A0A0T0MC58-F1
#
_entry.id   AF-A0A0T0MC58-F1
#
_cell.length_a   1.000
_cell.length_b   1.000
_cell.length_c   1.000
_cell.angle_alpha   90.00
_cell.angle_beta   90.00
_cell.angle_gamma   90.00
#
_symmetry.space_group_name_H-M   'P 1'
#
loop_
_entity.id
_entity.type
_entity.pdbx_description
1 polymer ?
#
loop_
_entity_poly.entity_id
_entity_poly.type
_entity_poly.pdbx_seq_one_letter_code
_entity_poly.pdbx_strand_id
1 'polypeptide(L)'
;MVKIFLEKMRFSIISIFLSFLTVIFAIKINLDILHDYLYVDGKTRALFGLTELKYFYKYYFLTIPVIALLFLIFAFKNQEFNIFKYSATFLVLISILSVFLNFWKWFI
;
A
#
# COMPACT_ATOMS: atom_id res chain seq x y z
N MET A 1 19.51 25.61 2.99
CA MET A 1 18.42 25.68 1.99
C MET A 1 17.56 24.41 1.98
N VAL A 2 18.13 23.22 1.83
CA VAL A 2 17.40 21.92 1.80
C VAL A 2 16.59 21.64 3.08
N LYS A 3 17.13 21.95 4.26
CA LYS A 3 16.48 21.68 5.57
C LYS A 3 15.15 22.44 5.76
N ILE A 4 15.09 23.69 5.31
CA ILE A 4 13.89 24.54 5.37
C ILE A 4 12.78 23.99 4.47
N PHE A 5 13.16 23.45 3.31
CA PHE A 5 12.21 22.86 2.37
C PHE A 5 11.60 21.57 2.91
N LEU A 6 12.42 20.71 3.53
CA LEU A 6 11.99 19.49 4.22
C LEU A 6 11.02 19.75 5.38
N GLU A 7 11.31 20.75 6.22
CA GLU A 7 10.41 21.10 7.33
C GLU A 7 9.03 21.54 6.86
N LYS A 8 8.98 22.24 5.71
CA LYS A 8 7.73 22.72 5.11
C LYS A 8 6.92 21.60 4.42
N MET A 9 7.49 20.41 4.22
CA MET A 9 6.86 19.27 3.53
C MET A 9 6.79 18.01 4.38
N ARG A 10 7.06 18.15 5.69
CA ARG A 10 7.25 17.01 6.59
C ARG A 10 6.08 16.04 6.56
N PHE A 11 4.85 16.53 6.46
CA PHE A 11 3.67 15.67 6.53
C PHE A 11 3.43 14.95 5.21
N SER A 12 3.60 15.63 4.07
CA SER A 12 3.53 14.98 2.75
C SER A 12 4.60 13.90 2.59
N ILE A 13 5.83 14.15 3.04
CA ILE A 13 6.94 13.19 2.95
C ILE A 13 6.63 11.95 3.80
N ILE A 14 6.15 12.12 5.04
CA ILE A 14 5.75 10.99 5.90
C ILE A 14 4.61 10.20 5.25
N SER A 15 3.59 10.88 4.71
CA SER A 15 2.48 10.22 4.00
C SER A 15 2.97 9.41 2.79
N ILE A 16 3.87 9.97 1.99
CA ILE A 16 4.48 9.30 0.83
C ILE A 16 5.24 8.06 1.27
N PHE A 17 6.08 8.19 2.31
CA PHE A 17 6.87 7.08 2.84
C PHE A 17 5.98 5.93 3.34
N LEU A 18 4.94 6.24 4.13
CA LEU A 18 3.98 5.24 4.62
C LEU A 18 3.21 4.56 3.49
N SER A 19 2.80 5.32 2.47
CA SER A 19 2.10 4.78 1.30
C SER A 19 3.01 3.83 0.52
N PHE A 20 4.27 4.21 0.32
CA PHE A 20 5.27 3.36 -0.34
C PHE A 20 5.53 2.06 0.42
N LEU A 21 5.68 2.15 1.74
CA LEU A 21 5.84 0.98 2.60
C LEU A 21 4.65 0.01 2.48
N THR A 22 3.43 0.56 2.43
CA THR A 22 2.20 -0.23 2.24
C THR A 22 2.22 -0.98 0.90
N VAL A 23 2.62 -0.32 -0.18
CA VAL A 23 2.72 -0.94 -1.51
C VAL A 23 3.74 -2.07 -1.53
N ILE A 24 4.91 -1.90 -0.89
CA ILE A 24 5.91 -2.97 -0.77
C ILE A 24 5.33 -4.19 -0.06
N PHE A 25 4.64 -3.99 1.07
CA PHE A 25 4.01 -5.11 1.79
C PHE A 25 2.92 -5.79 0.98
N ALA A 26 2.09 -5.01 0.27
CA ALA A 26 1.07 -5.57 -0.61
C ALA A 26 1.67 -6.42 -1.74
N ILE A 27 2.77 -5.96 -2.36
CA ILE A 27 3.50 -6.73 -3.38
C ILE A 27 4.04 -8.01 -2.78
N LYS A 28 4.72 -7.95 -1.63
CA LYS A 28 5.28 -9.13 -0.96
C LYS A 28 4.21 -10.18 -0.68
N ILE A 29 3.09 -9.79 -0.09
CA ILE A 29 1.98 -10.71 0.21
C ILE A 29 1.44 -11.34 -1.08
N ASN A 30 1.29 -10.57 -2.17
CA ASN A 30 0.84 -11.11 -3.44
C ASN A 30 1.85 -12.09 -4.06
N LEU A 31 3.16 -11.86 -3.92
CA LEU A 31 4.20 -12.81 -4.34
C LEU A 31 4.16 -14.10 -3.50
N ASP A 32 3.94 -13.98 -2.20
CA ASP A 32 3.79 -15.14 -1.31
C ASP A 32 2.55 -15.98 -1.72
N ILE A 33 1.43 -15.33 -2.05
CA ILE A 33 0.22 -16.01 -2.57
C ILE A 33 0.51 -16.70 -3.91
N LEU A 34 1.20 -16.01 -4.83
CA LEU A 34 1.56 -16.57 -6.14
C LEU A 34 2.46 -17.78 -5.99
N HIS A 35 3.46 -17.71 -5.11
CA HIS A 35 4.35 -18.82 -4.82
C HIS A 35 3.55 -20.01 -4.28
N ASP A 36 2.71 -19.82 -3.26
CA ASP A 36 1.89 -20.91 -2.73
C ASP A 36 0.94 -21.49 -3.79
N TYR A 37 0.40 -20.68 -4.70
CA TYR A 37 -0.44 -21.14 -5.82
C TYR A 37 0.32 -22.02 -6.83
N LEU A 38 1.57 -21.65 -7.13
CA LEU A 38 2.40 -22.36 -8.10
C LEU A 38 2.90 -23.72 -7.56
N TYR A 39 3.11 -23.83 -6.25
CA TYR A 39 3.69 -25.02 -5.60
C TYR A 39 2.66 -26.04 -5.07
N VAL A 40 1.37 -25.72 -5.04
CA VAL A 40 0.33 -26.68 -4.66
C VAL A 40 -0.13 -27.56 -5.83
N ASP A 41 -0.54 -28.79 -5.51
CA ASP A 41 -1.12 -29.75 -6.45
C ASP A 41 -2.38 -29.21 -7.15
N GLY A 42 -2.68 -29.74 -8.34
CA GLY A 42 -3.80 -29.28 -9.18
C GLY A 42 -5.19 -29.33 -8.50
N LYS A 43 -5.42 -30.29 -7.58
CA LYS A 43 -6.66 -30.36 -6.79
C LYS A 43 -6.76 -29.20 -5.80
N THR A 44 -5.67 -28.90 -5.10
CA THR A 44 -5.58 -27.78 -4.15
C THR A 44 -5.65 -26.45 -4.88
N ARG A 45 -5.08 -26.37 -6.09
CA ARG A 45 -5.18 -25.20 -6.98
C ARG A 45 -6.63 -24.88 -7.37
N ALA A 46 -7.45 -25.90 -7.64
CA ALA A 46 -8.89 -25.70 -7.91
C ALA A 46 -9.66 -25.15 -6.69
N LEU A 47 -9.19 -25.46 -5.48
CA LEU A 47 -9.77 -24.99 -4.21
C LEU A 47 -9.03 -23.76 -3.64
N PHE A 48 -8.15 -23.13 -4.42
CA PHE A 48 -7.21 -22.15 -3.88
C PHE A 48 -7.88 -20.89 -3.31
N GLY A 49 -9.11 -20.58 -3.71
CA GLY A 49 -9.90 -19.51 -3.09
C GLY A 49 -10.13 -19.72 -1.58
N LEU A 50 -10.19 -20.97 -1.12
CA LEU A 50 -10.30 -21.30 0.31
C LEU A 50 -8.94 -21.18 1.02
N THR A 51 -7.85 -21.56 0.37
CA THR A 51 -6.49 -21.40 0.94
C THR A 51 -6.06 -19.93 0.95
N GLU A 52 -6.58 -19.10 0.04
CA GLU A 52 -6.35 -17.65 0.01
C GLU A 52 -6.87 -16.96 1.29
N LEU A 53 -7.84 -17.55 2.01
CA LEU A 53 -8.34 -17.04 3.30
C LEU A 53 -7.23 -16.96 4.37
N LYS A 54 -6.17 -17.77 4.26
CA LYS A 54 -4.99 -17.65 5.14
C LYS A 54 -4.38 -16.25 5.08
N TYR A 55 -4.52 -15.55 3.96
CA TYR A 55 -3.97 -14.21 3.74
C TYR A 55 -4.93 -13.08 4.09
N PHE A 56 -6.03 -13.35 4.80
CA PHE A 56 -6.96 -12.32 5.26
C PHE A 56 -6.27 -11.27 6.15
N TYR A 57 -5.15 -11.62 6.80
CA TYR A 57 -4.31 -10.68 7.55
C TYR A 57 -3.79 -9.51 6.70
N LYS A 58 -3.79 -9.62 5.35
CA LYS A 58 -3.41 -8.53 4.44
C LYS A 58 -4.24 -7.27 4.68
N TYR A 59 -5.50 -7.41 5.09
CA TYR A 59 -6.37 -6.27 5.38
C TYR A 59 -5.95 -5.49 6.63
N TYR A 60 -5.19 -6.08 7.55
CA TYR A 60 -4.63 -5.33 8.69
C TYR A 60 -3.60 -4.28 8.24
N PHE A 61 -2.97 -4.48 7.07
CA PHE A 61 -2.07 -3.47 6.49
C PHE A 61 -2.79 -2.22 6.00
N LEU A 62 -4.13 -2.20 5.94
CA LEU A 62 -4.92 -0.99 5.66
C LEU A 62 -4.76 0.09 6.76
N THR A 63 -4.30 -0.29 7.96
CA THR A 63 -4.01 0.66 9.03
C THR A 63 -2.93 1.68 8.64
N ILE A 64 -1.91 1.27 7.89
CA ILE A 64 -0.80 2.13 7.45
C ILE A 64 -1.27 3.25 6.50
N PRO A 65 -2.00 2.98 5.40
CA PRO A 65 -2.50 4.03 4.52
C PRO A 65 -3.57 4.89 5.18
N VAL A 66 -4.31 4.39 6.17
CA VAL A 66 -5.20 5.22 7.00
C VAL A 66 -4.38 6.25 7.81
N ILE A 67 -3.27 5.83 8.41
CA ILE A 67 -2.35 6.77 9.10
C ILE A 67 -1.73 7.75 8.10
N ALA A 68 -1.34 7.29 6.91
CA ALA A 68 -0.83 8.16 5.84
C ALA A 68 -1.87 9.23 5.45
N LEU A 69 -3.16 8.85 5.37
CA LEU A 69 -4.25 9.77 5.07
C LEU A 69 -4.41 10.84 6.16
N LEU A 70 -4.21 10.51 7.44
CA LEU A 70 -4.19 11.51 8.51
C LEU A 70 -3.06 12.53 8.30
N PHE A 71 -1.86 12.07 7.94
CA PHE A 71 -0.74 12.96 7.60
C PHE A 71 -1.02 13.81 6.37
N LEU A 72 -1.69 13.27 5.37
CA LEU A 72 -2.13 14.01 4.19
C LEU A 72 -3.10 15.14 4.57
N ILE A 73 -4.07 14.88 5.46
CA ILE A 73 -4.98 15.92 5.98
C ILE A 73 -4.19 17.05 6.66
N PHE A 74 -3.18 16.71 7.48
CA PHE A 74 -2.31 17.71 8.09
C PHE A 74 -1.49 18.49 7.04
N ALA A 75 -1.05 17.85 5.96
CA ALA A 75 -0.34 18.52 4.86
C ALA A 75 -1.23 19.55 4.14
N PHE A 76 -2.53 19.23 3.93
CA PHE A 76 -3.50 20.18 3.38
C PHE A 76 -3.75 21.35 4.33
N LYS A 77 -3.90 21.07 5.64
CA LYS A 77 -4.12 22.11 6.66
C LYS A 77 -2.95 23.08 6.77
N ASN A 78 -1.71 22.60 6.63
CA ASN A 78 -0.50 23.41 6.74
C ASN A 78 -0.07 24.08 5.44
N GLN A 79 -0.90 24.02 4.39
CA GLN A 79 -0.62 24.62 3.08
C GLN A 79 0.76 24.24 2.53
N GLU A 80 1.14 22.96 2.66
CA GLU A 80 2.37 22.45 2.06
C GLU A 80 2.32 22.61 0.53
N PHE A 81 3.47 22.45 -0.14
CA PHE A 81 3.56 22.66 -1.58
C PHE A 81 2.64 21.70 -2.36
N ASN A 82 1.95 22.24 -3.36
CA ASN A 82 0.92 21.52 -4.12
C ASN A 82 1.45 20.23 -4.77
N ILE A 83 2.66 20.25 -5.35
CA ILE A 83 3.26 19.06 -5.98
C ILE A 83 3.35 17.87 -5.01
N PHE A 84 3.73 18.12 -3.75
CA PHE A 84 3.90 17.07 -2.75
C PHE A 84 2.58 16.58 -2.18
N LYS A 85 1.61 17.49 -2.00
CA LYS A 85 0.25 17.10 -1.60
C LYS A 85 -0.40 16.22 -2.65
N TYR A 86 -0.33 16.61 -3.93
CA TYR A 86 -0.95 15.83 -5.01
C TYR A 86 -0.24 14.49 -5.22
N SER A 87 1.09 14.43 -5.14
CA SER A 87 1.80 13.15 -5.21
C SER A 87 1.47 12.24 -4.03
N ALA A 88 1.40 12.79 -2.81
CA ALA A 88 0.99 12.05 -1.63
C ALA A 88 -0.45 11.52 -1.75
N THR A 89 -1.40 12.33 -2.24
CA THR A 89 -2.77 11.88 -2.51
C THR A 89 -2.83 10.71 -3.48
N PHE A 90 -2.11 10.82 -4.61
CA PHE A 90 -2.07 9.76 -5.61
C PHE A 90 -1.48 8.46 -5.04
N LEU A 91 -0.38 8.56 -4.28
CA LEU A 91 0.26 7.43 -3.62
C LEU A 91 -0.63 6.78 -2.54
N VAL A 92 -1.36 7.57 -1.75
CA VAL A 92 -2.31 7.04 -0.76
C VAL A 92 -3.40 6.24 -1.45
N LEU A 93 -3.99 6.78 -2.54
CA LEU A 93 -5.01 6.06 -3.30
C LEU A 93 -4.48 4.74 -3.87
N ILE A 94 -3.30 4.75 -4.48
CA ILE A 94 -2.65 3.52 -4.96
C ILE A 94 -2.45 2.55 -3.81
N SER A 95 -1.92 3.01 -2.67
CA SER A 95 -1.63 2.14 -1.53
C SER A 95 -2.87 1.46 -0.96
N ILE A 96 -4.00 2.17 -0.89
CA ILE A 96 -5.28 1.61 -0.44
C ILE A 96 -5.75 0.56 -1.46
N LEU A 97 -5.77 0.91 -2.75
CA LEU A 97 -6.18 -0.01 -3.81
C LEU A 97 -5.31 -1.28 -3.83
N SER A 98 -4.00 -1.13 -3.63
CA SER A 98 -3.05 -2.26 -3.60
C SER A 98 -3.36 -3.30 -2.52
N VAL A 99 -4.00 -2.93 -1.40
CA VAL A 99 -4.41 -3.88 -0.36
C VAL A 99 -5.59 -4.75 -0.82
N PHE A 100 -6.50 -4.18 -1.61
CA PHE A 100 -7.69 -4.90 -2.11
C PHE A 100 -7.42 -5.65 -3.42
N LEU A 101 -6.47 -5.19 -4.22
CA LEU A 101 -6.12 -5.81 -5.49
C LEU A 101 -5.35 -7.12 -5.25
N ASN A 102 -5.89 -8.20 -5.78
CA ASN A 102 -5.21 -9.50 -5.84
C ASN A 102 -4.28 -9.50 -7.07
N PHE A 103 -3.19 -8.71 -7.02
CA PHE A 103 -2.19 -8.61 -8.10
C PHE A 103 -1.63 -9.97 -8.52
N TRP A 104 -1.60 -10.95 -7.62
CA TRP A 104 -1.13 -12.30 -7.94
C TRP A 104 -1.88 -12.94 -9.12
N LYS A 105 -3.17 -12.60 -9.31
CA LYS A 105 -3.99 -13.10 -10.43
C LYS A 105 -3.59 -12.52 -11.79
N TRP A 106 -2.84 -11.42 -11.82
CA TRP A 106 -2.37 -10.82 -13.08
C TRP A 106 -1.14 -11.54 -13.64
N PHE A 107 -0.50 -12.39 -12.84
CA PHE A 107 0.69 -13.16 -13.24
C PHE A 107 0.36 -14.58 -13.73
N ILE A 108 -0.92 -14.95 -13.77
CA ILE A 108 -1.45 -16.25 -14.20
C ILE A 108 -2.24 -16.04 -15.49
#